data_AF-A0AAD9NXS7-F1
#
_entry.id   AF-A0AAD9NXS7-F1
#
_cell.length_a   1.000
_cell.length_b   1.000
_cell.length_c   1.000
_cell.angle_alpha   90.00
_cell.angle_beta   90.00
_cell.angle_gamma   90.00
#
_symmetry.space_group_name_H-M   'P 1'
#
loop_
_entity.id
_entity.type
_entity.pdbx_description
1 polymer ?
#
loop_
_entity_poly.entity_id
_entity_poly.type
_entity_poly.pdbx_seq_one_letter_code
_entity_poly.pdbx_strand_id
1 'polypeptide(L)' 'MVQATLFAYIDGSPMLRKEFDSSLRSLLAFCGLSSRVFKEHNFRIGAATSAALRVESGAQIRPAGRWASDAFRKDIRIA' A
#
# COMPACT_ATOMS: atom_id res chain seq x y z
N MET A 1 -12.02 20.61 10.99
CA MET A 1 -11.94 20.42 9.52
C MET A 1 -12.17 18.95 9.24
N VAL A 2 -13.22 18.58 8.50
CA VAL A 2 -13.42 17.18 8.08
C VAL A 2 -12.38 16.90 7.00
N GLN A 3 -11.48 15.96 7.26
CA GLN A 3 -10.49 15.53 6.27
C GLN A 3 -11.23 14.83 5.13
N ALA A 4 -11.22 15.41 3.94
CA ALA A 4 -11.84 14.82 2.77
C ALA A 4 -11.21 13.46 2.46
N THR A 5 -12.03 12.46 2.14
CA THR A 5 -11.55 11.12 1.80
C THR A 5 -10.76 11.18 0.49
N LEU A 6 -9.51 10.70 0.49
CA LEU A 6 -8.66 10.69 -0.70
C LEU A 6 -9.25 9.85 -1.85
N PHE A 7 -9.94 8.76 -1.49
CA PHE A 7 -10.66 7.90 -2.43
C PHE A 7 -12.15 7.98 -2.12
N ALA A 8 -12.89 8.68 -2.97
CA ALA A 8 -14.33 8.85 -2.86
C ALA A 8 -15.01 8.60 -4.21
N TYR A 9 -16.27 8.19 -4.17
CA TYR A 9 -17.14 8.21 -5.34
C TYR A 9 -17.50 9.64 -5.70
N ILE A 10 -18.12 9.82 -6.87
CA ILE A 10 -18.54 11.15 -7.39
C ILE A 10 -19.51 11.85 -6.43
N ASP A 11 -20.31 11.08 -5.70
CA ASP A 11 -21.23 11.60 -4.67
C ASP A 11 -20.53 12.02 -3.36
N GLY A 12 -19.21 11.90 -3.28
CA GLY A 12 -18.40 12.24 -2.11
C GLY A 12 -18.34 11.15 -1.04
N SER A 13 -19.04 10.03 -1.21
CA SER A 13 -18.97 8.92 -0.26
C SER A 13 -17.62 8.19 -0.34
N PRO A 14 -17.07 7.66 0.77
CA PRO A 14 -15.80 6.94 0.76
C PRO A 14 -15.84 5.71 -0.14
N MET A 15 -14.77 5.49 -0.92
CA MET A 15 -14.64 4.26 -1.71
C MET A 15 -14.62 3.03 -0.80
N LEU A 16 -15.41 2.01 -1.14
CA LEU A 16 -15.44 0.77 -0.38
C LEU A 16 -14.16 -0.05 -0.65
N ARG A 17 -13.61 -0.63 0.42
CA ARG A 17 -12.46 -1.54 0.34
C ARG A 17 -12.61 -2.63 -0.72
N LYS A 18 -13.78 -3.27 -0.77
CA LYS A 18 -14.06 -4.35 -1.74
C LYS A 18 -13.93 -3.91 -3.20
N GLU A 19 -14.30 -2.66 -3.51
CA GLU A 19 -14.23 -2.11 -4.87
C GLU A 19 -12.79 -1.76 -5.24
N PHE A 20 -12.03 -1.24 -4.28
CA PHE A 20 -10.59 -1.06 -4.45
C PHE A 20 -9.90 -2.39 -4.71
N ASP A 21 -10.19 -3.42 -3.90
CA ASP A 21 -9.62 -4.75 -4.07
C ASP A 21 -9.99 -5.38 -5.41
N SER A 22 -11.24 -5.18 -5.86
CA SER A 22 -11.70 -5.66 -7.17
C SER A 22 -10.92 -5.00 -8.30
N SER A 23 -10.79 -3.67 -8.24
CA SER A 23 -10.04 -2.88 -9.22
C SER A 23 -8.56 -3.30 -9.27
N LEU A 24 -7.94 -3.46 -8.10
CA LEU A 24 -6.55 -3.90 -7.99
C LEU A 24 -6.34 -5.30 -8.57
N ARG A 25 -7.27 -6.24 -8.33
CA ARG A 25 -7.21 -7.59 -8.91
C ARG A 25 -7.28 -7.55 -10.44
N SER A 26 -8.16 -6.73 -11.00
CA SER A 26 -8.29 -6.57 -12.45
C SER A 26 -7.01 -5.99 -13.06
N LEU A 27 -6.40 -4.99 -12.42
CA LEU A 27 -5.13 -4.41 -12.87
C LEU A 27 -3.97 -5.40 -12.79
N LEU A 28 -3.88 -6.19 -11.71
CA LEU A 28 -2.87 -7.24 -11.60
C LEU A 28 -3.04 -8.28 -12.72
N ALA A 29 -4.26 -8.73 -12.97
CA ALA A 29 -4.55 -9.67 -14.05
C ALA A 29 -4.18 -9.10 -15.43
N PHE A 30 -4.49 -7.82 -15.67
CA PHE A 30 -4.10 -7.12 -16.89
C PHE A 30 -2.58 -7.08 -17.07
N CYS A 31 -1.81 -6.91 -15.99
CA CYS A 31 -0.35 -6.98 -16.01
C CYS A 31 0.22 -8.42 -16.07
N GLY A 32 -0.61 -9.46 -16.21
CA GLY A 32 -0.19 -10.87 -16.17
C GLY A 32 0.24 -11.35 -14.78
N LEU A 33 -0.09 -10.61 -13.72
CA LEU A 33 0.25 -10.93 -12.34
C LEU A 33 -0.90 -11.68 -11.66
N SER A 34 -0.56 -12.77 -10.96
CA SER A 34 -1.56 -13.53 -10.21
C SER A 34 -2.01 -12.80 -8.95
N SER A 35 -3.29 -12.48 -8.87
CA SER A 35 -3.93 -11.95 -7.64
C SER A 35 -3.92 -12.94 -6.46
N ARG A 36 -3.59 -14.23 -6.71
CA ARG A 36 -3.37 -15.22 -5.65
C ARG A 36 -2.07 -14.96 -4.87
N VAL A 37 -1.08 -14.39 -5.56
CA VAL A 37 0.25 -14.09 -5.05
C VAL A 37 0.32 -12.63 -4.59
N PHE A 38 -0.18 -11.71 -5.42
CA PHE A 38 -0.12 -10.27 -5.15
C PHE A 38 -1.41 -9.75 -4.51
N LYS A 39 -1.36 -9.62 -3.19
CA LYS A 39 -2.32 -8.87 -2.34
C LYS A 39 -1.73 -7.52 -1.94
N GLU A 40 -2.56 -6.61 -1.42
CA GLU A 40 -2.15 -5.26 -1.00
C GLU A 40 -0.97 -5.25 -0.01
N HIS A 41 -0.87 -6.28 0.85
CA HIS A 41 0.25 -6.44 1.76
C HIS A 41 1.60 -6.54 1.03
N ASN A 42 1.65 -7.15 -0.16
CA ASN A 42 2.87 -7.21 -0.96
C ASN A 42 3.32 -5.82 -1.45
N PHE A 43 2.37 -4.91 -1.71
CA PHE A 43 2.70 -3.53 -2.05
C PHE A 43 3.31 -2.79 -0.85
N ARG A 44 2.82 -3.06 0.38
CA ARG A 44 3.44 -2.51 1.59
C ARG A 44 4.87 -3.02 1.80
N ILE A 45 5.08 -4.32 1.55
CA ILE A 45 6.42 -4.94 1.55
C ILE A 45 7.33 -4.26 0.51
N GLY A 46 6.86 -4.15 -0.74
CA GLY A 46 7.60 -3.52 -1.82
C GLY A 46 7.94 -2.06 -1.52
N ALA A 47 6.99 -1.30 -0.97
CA ALA A 47 7.21 0.10 -0.58
C ALA A 47 8.23 0.24 0.56
N ALA A 48 8.09 -0.54 1.63
CA ALA A 48 9.03 -0.54 2.76
C ALA A 48 10.44 -0.94 2.31
N THR A 49 10.54 -1.98 1.49
CA THR A 49 11.81 -2.47 0.92
C THR A 49 12.43 -1.43 0.01
N SER A 50 11.66 -0.83 -0.91
CA SER A 50 12.15 0.19 -1.84
C SER A 50 12.65 1.43 -1.12
N ALA A 51 11.95 1.85 -0.05
CA ALA A 51 12.38 2.97 0.79
C ALA A 51 13.68 2.66 1.54
N ALA A 52 13.80 1.45 2.09
CA ALA A 52 15.02 0.99 2.76
C ALA A 52 16.22 0.93 1.80
N LEU A 53 16.02 0.50 0.54
CA LEU A 53 17.07 0.49 -0.49
C LEU A 53 17.53 1.89 -0.93
N ARG A 54 16.69 2.92 -0.75
CA ARG A 54 17.02 4.32 -1.05
C ARG A 54 17.76 5.02 0.10
N VAL A 55 18.23 4.27 1.10
CA VAL A 55 18.94 4.78 2.29
C VAL A 55 18.04 5.69 3.14
N GLU A 56 16.72 5.50 3.08
CA GLU A 56 15.81 6.20 3.98
C GLU A 56 15.91 5.60 5.39
N SER A 57 16.06 6.45 6.40
CA SER A 57 16.08 6.00 7.79
C SER A 57 14.70 5.47 8.22
N GLY A 58 14.67 4.59 9.24
CA GLY A 58 13.40 4.12 9.80
C GLY A 58 12.48 5.26 10.28
N ALA A 59 13.05 6.40 10.69
CA ALA A 59 12.31 7.60 11.07
C ALA A 59 11.61 8.28 9.88
N GLN A 60 12.08 8.06 8.64
CA GLN A 60 11.46 8.55 7.40
C GLN A 60 10.46 7.54 6.83
N ILE A 61 10.81 6.25 6.83
CA ILE A 61 9.95 5.18 6.29
C ILE A 61 8.63 5.05 7.10
N ARG A 62 8.74 5.13 8.43
CA ARG A 62 7.61 4.94 9.34
C ARG A 62 6.45 5.92 9.11
N PRO A 63 6.65 7.25 9.08
CA PRO A 63 5.57 8.19 8.75
C PRO A 63 5.13 8.07 7.29
N ALA A 64 6.03 7.78 6.35
CA ALA A 64 5.72 7.66 4.92
C ALA A 64 4.66 6.57 4.63
N GLY A 65 4.78 5.39 5.26
CA GLY A 65 3.76 4.34 5.14
C GLY A 65 2.77 4.25 6.30
N ARG A 66 2.69 5.30 7.12
CA ARG A 66 1.73 5.42 8.24
C ARG A 66 1.79 4.26 9.23
N TRP A 67 2.98 3.75 9.55
CA TRP A 67 3.14 2.76 10.61
C TRP A 67 3.19 3.43 11.98
N ALA A 68 2.36 2.94 12.91
CA ALA A 68 2.37 3.43 14.29
C ALA A 68 3.65 3.01 15.06
N SER A 69 4.23 1.86 14.68
CA SER A 69 5.39 1.24 15.32
C SER A 69 6.41 0.76 14.29
N ASP A 70 7.49 0.12 14.75
CA ASP A 70 8.53 -0.48 13.91
C ASP A 70 8.09 -1.76 13.17
N ALA A 71 6.78 -2.03 13.08
CA ALA A 71 6.24 -3.17 12.34
C ALA A 71 6.66 -3.21 10.86
N PHE A 72 6.95 -2.05 10.27
CA PHE A 72 7.46 -1.92 8.90
C PHE A 72 8.78 -2.67 8.67
N ARG A 73 9.58 -2.91 9.71
CA ARG A 73 10.83 -3.68 9.58
C ARG A 73 10.58 -5.11 9.10
N LYS A 74 9.43 -5.71 9.43
CA LYS A 74 9.04 -7.05 8.95
C LYS A 74 8.64 -7.05 7.47
N ASP A 75 8.25 -5.88 6.96
CA ASP A 75 7.88 -5.67 5.57
C ASP A 75 9.11 -5.41 4.67
N ILE A 76 10.30 -5.17 5.25
CA ILE A 76 11.55 -4.98 4.50
C ILE A 76 12.14 -6.34 4.13
N ARG A 77 12.33 -6.59 2.84
CA ARG A 77 12.95 -7.80 2.28
C ARG A 77 14.16 -7.42 1.45
N ILE A 78 15.33 -7.40 2.09
CA ILE A 78 16.62 -7.17 1.44
C ILE A 78 17.34 -8.53 1.44
N ALA A 79 17.83 -8.95 0.27
CA ALA A 79 18.61 -10.18 0.12
C ALA A 79 20.07 -9.96 0.57
#